data_AF-A0AAU1PZD1-F1
#
_entry.id   AF-A0AAU1PZD1-F1
#
_cell.length_a   1.000
_cell.length_b   1.000
_cell.length_c   1.000
_cell.angle_alpha   90.00
_cell.angle_beta   90.00
_cell.angle_gamma   90.00
#
_symmetry.space_group_name_H-M   'P 1'
#
loop_
_entity.id
_entity.type
_entity.pdbx_description
1 polymer ?
#
loop_
_entity_poly.entity_id
_entity_poly.type
_entity_poly.pdbx_seq_one_letter_code
_entity_poly.pdbx_strand_id
1 'polypeptide(L)'
;MVDPCGPKRDLASLVLPEIGRLAETGDPWAPYQLLDSVDGVVEPVAVYFAELQAANCSGTTIRSYGLDLLWWFRFIWLLEVGWNRAEQSDARDFARWMQLADKPVRAHWRRRDGVTPASVATASRAPSTPNAVTGKSAPGPKYAASTRAHCETVLRSFYDFHLEQGTGPVINPFPLDRSRRAGRAHAHHNPMEPFKREKQGRYRPNVPQRIPRRIPDDKFNELFASLRHNRDRALDSAGRARGVMVPRNAEQRDQAGCSTTVTPTTPSYQRLSATGTAASMPSTGATSAKLT
;
A
#
# COMPACT_ATOMS: atom_id res chain seq x y z
N MET A 1 20.45 17.54 -31.02
CA MET A 1 20.11 16.19 -31.51
C MET A 1 20.15 15.27 -30.29
N VAL A 2 18.99 14.86 -29.78
CA VAL A 2 18.91 13.81 -28.76
C VAL A 2 18.68 12.53 -29.54
N ASP A 3 19.64 11.61 -29.57
CA ASP A 3 19.44 10.30 -30.19
C ASP A 3 18.25 9.62 -29.49
N PRO A 4 17.10 9.42 -30.17
CA PRO A 4 15.90 8.93 -29.51
C PRO A 4 15.95 7.42 -29.22
N CYS A 5 17.07 6.77 -29.52
CA CYS A 5 17.24 5.33 -29.38
C CYS A 5 18.60 5.03 -28.72
N GLY A 6 18.68 5.23 -27.40
CA GLY A 6 19.60 4.42 -26.59
C GLY A 6 19.35 2.93 -26.90
N PRO A 7 20.35 2.04 -26.71
CA PRO A 7 20.25 0.63 -27.06
C PRO A 7 18.92 0.07 -26.54
N LYS A 8 18.15 -0.56 -27.42
CA LYS A 8 16.78 -1.03 -27.15
C LYS A 8 16.86 -2.15 -26.12
N ARG A 9 16.85 -1.78 -24.83
CA ARG A 9 16.98 -2.71 -23.70
C ARG A 9 15.78 -3.67 -23.72
N ASP A 10 16.04 -4.97 -23.70
CA ASP A 10 14.97 -5.96 -23.54
C ASP A 10 14.53 -6.02 -22.08
N LEU A 11 13.60 -5.14 -21.73
CA LEU A 11 13.06 -5.00 -20.37
C LEU A 11 12.15 -6.17 -19.98
N ALA A 12 11.69 -6.98 -20.94
CA ALA A 12 10.77 -8.08 -20.65
C ALA A 12 11.50 -9.34 -20.14
N SER A 13 12.73 -9.57 -20.59
CA SER A 13 13.58 -10.68 -20.15
C SER A 13 14.57 -10.32 -19.04
N LEU A 14 14.64 -9.03 -18.67
CA LEU A 14 15.58 -8.53 -17.67
C LEU A 14 15.25 -9.08 -16.27
N VAL A 15 16.11 -9.98 -15.79
CA VAL A 15 16.06 -10.52 -14.43
C VAL A 15 16.98 -9.67 -13.56
N LEU A 16 16.43 -9.06 -12.50
CA LEU A 16 17.26 -8.35 -11.53
C LEU A 16 18.16 -9.33 -10.80
N PRO A 17 19.47 -9.06 -10.71
CA PRO A 17 20.36 -9.89 -9.91
C PRO A 17 19.97 -9.80 -8.44
N GLU A 18 20.14 -10.89 -7.69
CA GLU A 18 19.93 -10.90 -6.23
C GLU A 18 21.10 -10.27 -5.46
N ILE A 19 21.63 -9.18 -5.99
CA ILE A 19 22.78 -8.44 -5.45
C ILE A 19 22.32 -7.42 -4.41
N GLY A 20 23.07 -7.29 -3.33
CA GLY A 20 22.74 -6.40 -2.22
C GLY A 20 21.53 -6.85 -1.41
N ARG A 21 21.39 -6.31 -0.21
CA ARG A 21 20.29 -6.66 0.70
C ARG A 21 19.92 -5.48 1.58
N LEU A 22 18.67 -5.47 2.03
CA LEU A 22 18.23 -4.60 3.12
C LEU A 22 18.39 -5.41 4.42
N ALA A 23 19.30 -4.98 5.28
CA ALA A 23 19.56 -5.60 6.59
C ALA A 23 18.87 -4.81 7.70
N GLU A 24 18.34 -5.53 8.69
CA GLU A 24 17.84 -4.95 9.95
C GLU A 24 18.99 -4.98 10.96
N THR A 25 19.38 -3.82 11.47
CA THR A 25 20.62 -3.68 12.26
C THR A 25 20.38 -3.82 13.76
N GLY A 26 19.15 -3.58 14.22
CA GLY A 26 18.82 -3.51 15.65
C GLY A 26 19.30 -2.22 16.35
N ASP A 27 20.08 -1.38 15.67
CA ASP A 27 20.48 -0.05 16.14
C ASP A 27 19.32 0.95 16.00
N PRO A 28 18.91 1.65 17.08
CA PRO A 28 17.88 2.69 17.01
C PRO A 28 18.19 3.84 16.05
N TRP A 29 19.47 4.13 15.78
CA TRP A 29 19.89 5.22 14.90
C TRP A 29 19.99 4.80 13.42
N ALA A 30 20.11 3.50 13.17
CA ALA A 30 20.20 2.91 11.84
C ALA A 30 19.40 1.60 11.78
N PRO A 31 18.07 1.65 11.95
CA PRO A 31 17.24 0.45 12.08
C PRO A 31 17.32 -0.46 10.86
N TYR A 32 17.52 0.14 9.68
CA TYR A 32 17.75 -0.57 8.43
C TYR A 32 18.96 -0.01 7.69
N GLN A 33 19.72 -0.88 7.04
CA GLN A 33 20.83 -0.53 6.16
C GLN A 33 20.68 -1.20 4.80
N LEU A 34 20.88 -0.44 3.73
CA LEU A 34 20.99 -1.00 2.39
C LEU A 34 22.45 -1.34 2.12
N LEU A 35 22.71 -2.61 1.83
CA LEU A 35 24.03 -3.16 1.57
C LEU A 35 24.19 -3.51 0.09
N ASP A 36 25.37 -3.28 -0.47
CA ASP A 36 25.74 -3.60 -1.85
C ASP A 36 26.19 -5.07 -2.04
N SER A 37 26.79 -5.41 -3.19
CA SER A 37 27.30 -6.75 -3.48
C SER A 37 28.40 -7.24 -2.54
N VAL A 38 29.13 -6.32 -1.93
CA VAL A 38 30.29 -6.56 -1.06
C VAL A 38 29.94 -6.28 0.40
N ASP A 39 28.65 -6.23 0.72
CA ASP A 39 28.12 -5.87 2.05
C ASP A 39 28.53 -4.47 2.53
N GLY A 40 28.96 -3.60 1.62
CA GLY A 40 29.21 -2.19 1.87
C GLY A 40 27.90 -1.42 2.03
N VAL A 41 27.87 -0.47 2.96
CA VAL A 41 26.70 0.40 3.15
C VAL A 41 26.58 1.33 1.95
N VAL A 42 25.39 1.37 1.36
CA VAL A 42 25.06 2.33 0.30
C VAL A 42 24.82 3.69 0.95
N GLU A 43 25.90 4.44 1.12
CA GLU A 43 25.92 5.76 1.80
C GLU A 43 24.78 6.72 1.45
N PRO A 44 24.43 7.00 0.17
CA PRO A 44 23.33 7.92 -0.12
C PRO A 44 22.00 7.45 0.47
N VAL A 45 21.76 6.13 0.54
CA VAL A 45 20.55 5.56 1.14
C VAL A 45 20.61 5.64 2.67
N ALA A 46 21.77 5.46 3.28
CA ALA A 46 21.95 5.63 4.72
C ALA A 46 21.64 7.07 5.15
N VAL A 47 22.16 8.06 4.43
CA VAL A 47 21.88 9.48 4.69
C VAL A 47 20.40 9.79 4.52
N TYR A 48 19.76 9.27 3.47
CA TYR A 48 18.32 9.43 3.28
C TYR A 48 17.48 8.76 4.39
N PHE A 49 17.89 7.59 4.89
CA PHE A 49 17.22 6.95 6.02
C PHE A 49 17.36 7.74 7.31
N ALA A 50 18.49 8.41 7.54
CA ALA A 50 18.65 9.32 8.67
C ALA A 50 17.68 10.51 8.58
N GLU A 51 17.50 11.09 7.39
CA GLU A 51 16.51 12.15 7.15
C GLU A 51 15.08 11.66 7.42
N LEU A 52 14.72 10.45 6.96
CA LEU A 52 13.39 9.88 7.22
C LEU A 52 13.14 9.67 8.71
N GLN A 53 14.16 9.24 9.47
CA GLN A 53 14.06 9.10 10.92
C GLN A 53 13.88 10.46 11.60
N ALA A 54 14.65 11.47 11.19
CA ALA A 54 14.48 12.84 11.67
C ALA A 54 13.09 13.41 11.36
N ALA A 55 12.50 13.03 10.22
CA ALA A 55 11.12 13.36 9.84
C ALA A 55 10.03 12.52 10.57
N ASN A 56 10.40 11.77 11.61
CA ASN A 56 9.52 10.93 12.43
C ASN A 56 8.80 9.81 11.63
N CYS A 57 9.44 9.28 10.58
CA CYS A 57 8.95 8.10 9.88
C CYS A 57 9.20 6.83 10.70
N SER A 58 8.20 5.95 10.78
CA SER A 58 8.35 4.68 11.49
C SER A 58 9.39 3.75 10.81
N GLY A 59 10.02 2.86 11.59
CA GLY A 59 10.90 1.82 11.05
C GLY A 59 10.25 0.96 9.97
N THR A 60 8.94 0.70 10.06
CA THR A 60 8.18 -0.01 9.02
C THR A 60 8.08 0.76 7.70
N THR A 61 8.04 2.08 7.76
CA THR A 61 8.07 2.97 6.59
C THR A 61 9.45 2.94 5.96
N ILE A 62 10.50 3.09 6.77
CA ILE A 62 11.91 3.00 6.32
C ILE A 62 12.17 1.66 5.65
N ARG A 63 11.70 0.55 6.24
CA ARG A 63 11.80 -0.78 5.63
C ARG A 63 11.15 -0.85 4.26
N SER A 64 9.96 -0.30 4.13
CA SER A 64 9.22 -0.31 2.85
C SER A 64 9.94 0.51 1.79
N TYR A 65 10.46 1.68 2.18
CA TYR A 65 11.28 2.54 1.31
C TYR A 65 12.57 1.85 0.90
N GLY A 66 13.23 1.16 1.84
CA GLY A 66 14.46 0.43 1.58
C GLY A 66 14.30 -0.73 0.62
N LEU A 67 13.16 -1.42 0.63
CA LEU A 67 12.86 -2.48 -0.34
C LEU A 67 12.68 -1.91 -1.76
N ASP A 68 12.01 -0.76 -1.87
CA ASP A 68 11.82 -0.07 -3.15
C ASP A 68 13.15 0.49 -3.69
N LEU A 69 13.98 1.06 -2.81
CA LEU A 69 15.34 1.50 -3.15
C LEU A 69 16.20 0.32 -3.57
N LEU A 70 16.13 -0.82 -2.89
CA LEU A 70 16.89 -2.02 -3.27
C LEU A 70 16.57 -2.46 -4.70
N TRP A 71 15.30 -2.43 -5.12
CA TRP A 71 14.94 -2.76 -6.51
C TRP A 71 15.56 -1.78 -7.49
N TRP A 72 15.55 -0.49 -7.18
CA TRP A 72 16.18 0.54 -8.02
C TRP A 72 17.69 0.39 -8.09
N PHE A 73 18.36 0.24 -6.95
CA PHE A 73 19.81 0.07 -6.89
C PHE A 73 20.27 -1.17 -7.67
N ARG A 74 19.57 -2.29 -7.53
CA ARG A 74 19.81 -3.49 -8.35
C ARG A 74 19.66 -3.23 -9.85
N PHE A 75 18.67 -2.42 -10.23
CA PHE A 75 18.43 -2.07 -11.63
C PHE A 75 19.57 -1.21 -12.19
N ILE A 76 20.00 -0.17 -11.48
CA ILE A 76 21.08 0.71 -11.96
C ILE A 76 22.46 0.04 -11.87
N TRP A 77 22.70 -0.85 -10.90
CA TRP A 77 23.91 -1.67 -10.85
C TRP A 77 24.01 -2.62 -12.04
N LEU A 78 22.89 -3.24 -12.43
CA LEU A 78 22.84 -4.07 -13.64
C LEU A 78 23.14 -3.27 -14.91
N LEU A 79 22.77 -1.99 -14.94
CA LEU A 79 23.06 -1.07 -16.05
C LEU A 79 24.44 -0.41 -15.94
N GLU A 80 25.20 -0.69 -14.88
CA GLU A 80 26.48 -0.03 -14.56
C GLU A 80 26.37 1.50 -14.46
N VAL A 81 25.20 1.99 -14.07
CA VAL A 81 24.92 3.42 -13.89
C VAL A 81 25.04 3.78 -12.42
N GLY A 82 25.88 4.77 -12.11
CA GLY A 82 25.96 5.36 -10.77
C GLY A 82 24.67 6.09 -10.41
N TRP A 83 24.21 5.96 -9.16
CA TRP A 83 22.96 6.58 -8.70
C TRP A 83 22.91 8.11 -8.94
N ASN A 84 24.07 8.77 -8.87
CA ASN A 84 24.28 10.20 -9.10
C ASN A 84 24.32 10.61 -10.58
N ARG A 85 24.36 9.63 -11.49
CA ARG A 85 24.33 9.84 -12.95
C ARG A 85 23.05 9.31 -13.59
N ALA A 86 22.13 8.77 -12.80
CA ALA A 86 20.89 8.21 -13.31
C ALA A 86 20.07 9.27 -14.06
N GLU A 87 19.66 8.94 -15.28
CA GLU A 87 18.88 9.84 -16.11
C GLU A 87 17.38 9.49 -16.09
N GLN A 88 16.59 10.39 -16.67
CA GLN A 88 15.16 10.15 -16.89
C GLN A 88 14.90 8.92 -17.78
N SER A 89 15.81 8.60 -18.69
CA SER A 89 15.74 7.41 -19.55
C SER A 89 15.78 6.12 -18.71
N ASP A 90 16.68 6.04 -17.72
CA ASP A 90 16.81 4.89 -16.82
C ASP A 90 15.60 4.75 -15.89
N ALA A 91 15.09 5.87 -15.35
CA ALA A 91 13.86 5.86 -14.54
C ALA A 91 12.64 5.39 -15.35
N ARG A 92 12.52 5.83 -16.62
CA ARG A 92 11.48 5.35 -17.54
C ARG A 92 11.60 3.86 -17.79
N ASP A 93 12.82 3.37 -18.01
CA ASP A 93 13.06 1.96 -18.30
C ASP A 93 12.78 1.09 -17.07
N PHE A 94 13.15 1.53 -15.87
CA PHE A 94 12.78 0.85 -14.62
C PHE A 94 11.26 0.79 -14.41
N ALA A 95 10.57 1.92 -14.62
CA ALA A 95 9.11 1.95 -14.50
C ALA A 95 8.43 1.02 -15.52
N ARG A 96 8.97 0.92 -16.74
CA ARG A 96 8.50 -0.03 -17.77
C ARG A 96 8.84 -1.47 -17.41
N TRP A 97 10.04 -1.73 -16.91
CA TRP A 97 10.46 -3.05 -16.42
C TRP A 97 9.48 -3.53 -15.34
N MET A 98 9.17 -2.72 -14.33
CA MET A 98 8.18 -3.08 -13.31
C MET A 98 6.74 -3.31 -13.85
N GLN A 99 6.42 -2.82 -15.05
CA GLN A 99 5.14 -3.11 -15.70
C GLN A 99 5.13 -4.45 -16.45
N LEU A 100 6.28 -4.86 -16.98
CA LEU A 100 6.43 -6.03 -17.85
C LEU A 100 6.90 -7.26 -17.09
N ALA A 101 7.81 -7.08 -16.13
CA ALA A 101 8.45 -8.14 -15.38
C ALA A 101 7.44 -8.93 -14.55
N ASP A 102 7.57 -10.24 -14.62
CA ASP A 102 6.90 -11.15 -13.71
C ASP A 102 7.62 -11.14 -12.36
N LYS A 103 6.82 -11.18 -11.29
CA LYS A 103 7.31 -11.27 -9.92
C LYS A 103 8.08 -12.59 -9.77
N PRO A 104 9.29 -12.57 -9.19
CA PRO A 104 10.03 -13.79 -8.94
C PRO A 104 9.19 -14.72 -8.06
N VAL A 105 8.95 -15.93 -8.56
CA VAL A 105 8.16 -16.96 -7.88
C VAL A 105 8.99 -17.49 -6.72
N ARG A 106 8.78 -16.93 -5.53
CA ARG A 106 9.35 -17.48 -4.30
C ARG A 106 8.50 -18.65 -3.84
N ALA A 107 9.13 -19.81 -3.64
CA ALA A 107 8.47 -20.95 -3.02
C ALA A 107 7.88 -20.51 -1.68
N HIS A 108 6.56 -20.71 -1.53
CA HIS A 108 5.87 -20.37 -0.29
C HIS A 108 6.47 -21.21 0.85
N TRP A 109 6.71 -20.61 2.01
CA TRP A 109 7.40 -21.27 3.13
C TRP A 109 6.72 -22.56 3.62
N ARG A 110 5.40 -22.73 3.40
CA ARG A 110 4.66 -24.00 3.66
C ARG A 110 4.69 -25.03 2.53
N ARG A 111 5.27 -24.70 1.37
CA ARG A 111 5.49 -25.59 0.21
C ARG A 111 6.98 -25.76 -0.07
N ARG A 112 7.80 -25.65 0.98
CA ARG A 112 9.25 -25.85 0.90
C ARG A 112 9.60 -27.34 0.77
N ASP A 113 8.71 -28.22 1.20
CA ASP A 113 8.90 -29.67 1.10
C ASP A 113 8.28 -30.21 -0.20
N GLY A 114 9.13 -30.55 -1.17
CA GLY A 114 8.78 -31.46 -2.27
C GLY A 114 8.38 -30.85 -3.63
N VAL A 115 8.51 -29.54 -3.85
CA VAL A 115 8.10 -28.91 -5.13
C VAL A 115 9.30 -28.29 -5.84
N THR A 116 9.70 -28.88 -6.97
CA THR A 116 10.72 -28.30 -7.88
C THR A 116 10.29 -26.93 -8.40
N PRO A 117 11.22 -25.96 -8.58
CA PRO A 117 10.90 -24.59 -9.02
C PRO A 117 10.03 -24.51 -10.29
N ALA A 118 10.20 -25.48 -11.20
CA ALA A 118 9.46 -25.57 -12.44
C ALA A 118 7.94 -25.75 -12.26
N SER A 119 7.47 -26.48 -11.24
CA SER A 119 6.04 -26.72 -11.04
C SER A 119 5.33 -25.58 -10.29
N VAL A 120 6.08 -24.73 -9.57
CA VAL A 120 5.54 -23.50 -8.97
C VAL A 120 5.28 -22.44 -10.06
N ALA A 121 6.15 -22.36 -11.08
CA ALA A 121 5.97 -21.47 -12.22
C ALA A 121 4.76 -21.85 -13.09
N THR A 122 4.44 -23.14 -13.24
CA THR A 122 3.24 -23.60 -13.96
C THR A 122 1.95 -23.30 -13.17
N ALA A 123 1.97 -23.46 -11.84
CA ALA A 123 0.80 -23.22 -10.99
C ALA A 123 0.45 -21.72 -10.83
N SER A 124 1.42 -20.81 -10.96
CA SER A 124 1.17 -19.36 -10.87
C SER A 124 0.65 -18.73 -12.18
N ARG A 125 0.65 -19.48 -13.30
CA ARG A 125 0.33 -18.97 -14.64
C ARG A 125 -1.16 -19.12 -15.02
N ALA A 126 -1.93 -19.90 -14.27
CA ALA A 126 -3.38 -20.00 -14.45
C ALA A 126 -4.08 -18.74 -13.91
N PRO A 127 -5.07 -18.17 -14.62
CA PRO A 127 -5.88 -17.07 -14.09
C PRO A 127 -6.56 -17.54 -12.80
N SER A 128 -6.10 -17.02 -11.67
CA SER A 128 -6.65 -17.39 -10.38
C SER A 128 -8.08 -16.87 -10.29
N THR A 129 -9.04 -17.78 -10.17
CA THR A 129 -10.41 -17.42 -9.82
C THR A 129 -10.39 -16.64 -8.49
N PRO A 130 -11.13 -15.52 -8.38
CA PRO A 130 -11.25 -14.81 -7.11
C PRO A 130 -11.72 -15.79 -6.04
N ASN A 131 -11.14 -15.70 -4.84
CA ASN A 131 -11.55 -16.55 -3.73
C ASN A 131 -13.07 -16.39 -3.53
N ALA A 132 -13.83 -17.47 -3.70
CA ALA A 132 -15.30 -17.43 -3.68
C ALA A 132 -15.88 -16.89 -2.35
N VAL A 133 -15.12 -17.01 -1.26
CA VAL A 133 -15.53 -16.58 0.09
C VAL A 133 -15.15 -15.12 0.37
N THR A 134 -13.98 -14.66 -0.10
CA THR A 134 -13.48 -13.30 0.22
C THR A 134 -13.55 -12.33 -0.96
N GLY A 135 -13.88 -12.81 -2.17
CA GLY A 135 -13.85 -12.07 -3.42
C GLY A 135 -12.46 -11.52 -3.80
N LYS A 136 -11.40 -11.95 -3.09
CA LYS A 136 -10.03 -11.50 -3.33
C LYS A 136 -9.48 -12.25 -4.54
N SER A 137 -9.20 -11.53 -5.63
CA SER A 137 -8.37 -12.05 -6.71
C SER A 137 -7.01 -12.47 -6.15
N ALA A 138 -6.49 -13.62 -6.56
CA ALA A 138 -5.13 -13.96 -6.14
C ALA A 138 -4.15 -12.95 -6.75
N PRO A 139 -2.98 -12.76 -6.12
CA PRO A 139 -1.95 -11.91 -6.67
C PRO A 139 -1.60 -12.37 -8.09
N GLY A 140 -1.70 -11.47 -9.06
CA GLY A 140 -1.29 -11.74 -10.43
C GLY A 140 0.22 -11.95 -10.54
N PRO A 141 0.71 -12.45 -11.69
CA PRO A 141 2.14 -12.68 -11.90
C PRO A 141 2.95 -11.38 -11.90
N LYS A 142 2.34 -10.23 -12.19
CA LYS A 142 3.03 -8.92 -12.30
C LYS A 142 2.98 -8.11 -11.01
N TYR A 143 3.85 -7.10 -10.92
CA TYR A 143 3.81 -6.13 -9.84
C TYR A 143 2.48 -5.34 -9.83
N ALA A 144 1.88 -5.21 -8.65
CA ALA A 144 0.63 -4.48 -8.46
C ALA A 144 0.83 -2.98 -8.76
N ALA A 145 -0.23 -2.32 -9.26
CA ALA A 145 -0.20 -0.88 -9.52
C ALA A 145 0.14 -0.06 -8.26
N SER A 146 -0.33 -0.49 -7.08
CA SER A 146 -0.01 0.13 -5.80
C SER A 146 1.48 0.03 -5.45
N THR A 147 2.12 -1.12 -5.66
CA THR A 147 3.57 -1.31 -5.44
C THR A 147 4.38 -0.40 -6.34
N ARG A 148 4.04 -0.35 -7.64
CA ARG A 148 4.71 0.53 -8.61
C ARG A 148 4.54 2.01 -8.25
N ALA A 149 3.36 2.40 -7.77
CA ALA A 149 3.09 3.78 -7.32
C ALA A 149 3.85 4.12 -6.03
N HIS A 150 3.97 3.17 -5.09
CA HIS A 150 4.76 3.36 -3.87
C HIS A 150 6.24 3.56 -4.21
N CYS A 151 6.81 2.64 -4.99
CA CYS A 151 8.20 2.70 -5.43
C CYS A 151 8.53 3.99 -6.19
N GLU A 152 7.67 4.43 -7.11
CA GLU A 152 7.84 5.72 -7.78
C GLU A 152 7.87 6.90 -6.77
N THR A 153 7.03 6.86 -5.74
CA THR A 153 7.02 7.90 -4.69
C THR A 153 8.34 7.94 -3.93
N VAL A 154 8.83 6.76 -3.55
CA VAL A 154 10.07 6.61 -2.77
C VAL A 154 11.24 7.11 -3.59
N LEU A 155 11.38 6.67 -4.84
CA LEU A 155 12.48 7.08 -5.70
C LEU A 155 12.45 8.57 -6.01
N ARG A 156 11.27 9.12 -6.28
CA ARG A 156 11.12 10.57 -6.44
C ARG A 156 11.56 11.33 -5.19
N SER A 157 11.10 10.91 -4.00
CA SER A 157 11.46 11.56 -2.74
C SER A 157 12.95 11.43 -2.41
N PHE A 158 13.56 10.29 -2.72
CA PHE A 158 15.00 10.06 -2.55
C PHE A 158 15.82 11.02 -3.43
N TYR A 159 15.46 11.14 -4.71
CA TYR A 159 16.16 12.04 -5.62
C TYR A 159 15.85 13.52 -5.36
N ASP A 160 14.64 13.87 -4.90
CA ASP A 160 14.32 15.23 -4.46
C ASP A 160 15.21 15.63 -3.26
N PHE A 161 15.36 14.75 -2.27
CA PHE A 161 16.26 14.96 -1.13
C PHE A 161 17.71 15.17 -1.57
N HIS A 162 18.25 14.28 -2.43
CA HIS A 162 19.64 14.42 -2.90
C HIS A 162 19.87 15.63 -3.82
N LEU A 163 18.83 16.10 -4.51
CA LEU A 163 18.88 17.33 -5.29
C LEU A 163 18.95 18.56 -4.37
N GLU A 164 18.17 18.58 -3.28
CA GLU A 164 18.23 19.64 -2.26
C GLU A 164 19.58 19.68 -1.54
N GLN A 165 20.19 18.51 -1.28
CA GLN A 165 21.52 18.40 -0.67
C GLN A 165 22.69 18.60 -1.66
N GLY A 166 22.42 18.76 -2.96
CA GLY A 166 23.44 18.94 -4.00
C GLY A 166 24.34 17.72 -4.24
N THR A 167 23.94 16.53 -3.80
CA THR A 167 24.72 15.29 -3.91
C THR A 167 24.27 14.37 -5.05
N GLY A 168 23.07 14.60 -5.59
CA GLY A 168 22.47 13.79 -6.66
C GLY A 168 22.70 14.33 -8.09
N PRO A 169 22.03 13.71 -9.08
CA PRO A 169 22.01 14.22 -10.44
C PRO A 169 21.44 15.64 -10.50
N VAL A 170 21.89 16.44 -11.48
CA VAL A 170 21.44 17.83 -11.68
C VAL A 170 19.92 17.94 -11.88
N ILE A 171 19.29 16.87 -12.37
CA ILE A 171 17.85 16.79 -12.61
C ILE A 171 17.33 15.50 -11.97
N ASN A 172 16.22 15.59 -11.22
CA ASN A 172 15.56 14.40 -10.69
C ASN A 172 15.11 13.46 -11.84
N PRO A 173 15.59 12.20 -11.90
CA PRO A 173 15.22 11.25 -12.94
C PRO A 173 13.73 10.83 -12.88
N PHE A 174 13.06 11.02 -11.74
CA PHE A 174 11.62 10.82 -11.54
C PHE A 174 10.86 12.15 -11.41
N PRO A 175 10.67 12.91 -12.50
CA PRO A 175 10.03 14.22 -12.40
C PRO A 175 8.52 14.14 -12.17
N LEU A 176 7.97 15.24 -11.65
CA LEU A 176 6.54 15.48 -11.62
C LEU A 176 5.95 15.54 -13.04
N ASP A 177 4.71 15.11 -13.16
CA ASP A 177 3.97 15.16 -14.43
C ASP A 177 3.67 16.61 -14.82
N ARG A 178 4.48 17.17 -15.74
CA ARG A 178 4.31 18.53 -16.26
C ARG A 178 3.00 18.71 -17.02
N SER A 179 2.47 17.64 -17.64
CA SER A 179 1.24 17.71 -18.43
C SER A 179 0.01 18.04 -17.57
N ARG A 180 0.02 17.59 -16.31
CA ARG A 180 -1.00 17.93 -15.30
C ARG A 180 -0.87 19.35 -14.74
N ARG A 181 0.23 20.03 -15.05
CA ARG A 181 0.49 21.44 -14.70
C ARG A 181 0.15 22.41 -15.83
N ALA A 182 -0.18 21.91 -17.03
CA ALA A 182 -0.50 22.73 -18.20
C ALA A 182 -1.87 23.44 -18.11
N GLY A 183 -2.71 23.05 -17.15
CA GLY A 183 -3.89 23.82 -16.73
C GLY A 183 -3.61 24.60 -15.44
N ARG A 184 -4.40 25.66 -15.16
CA ARG A 184 -4.42 26.26 -13.81
C ARG A 184 -4.71 25.13 -12.83
N ALA A 185 -3.79 24.88 -11.90
CA ALA A 185 -4.02 23.96 -10.80
C ALA A 185 -5.36 24.34 -10.16
N HIS A 186 -6.28 23.38 -10.06
CA HIS A 186 -7.58 23.60 -9.43
C HIS A 186 -8.54 24.55 -10.17
N ALA A 187 -8.44 24.67 -11.50
CA ALA A 187 -9.31 25.54 -12.32
C ALA A 187 -10.82 25.31 -12.11
N HIS A 188 -11.22 24.09 -11.73
CA HIS A 188 -12.62 23.70 -11.47
C HIS A 188 -12.84 23.23 -10.02
N HIS A 189 -11.96 23.62 -9.10
CA HIS A 189 -12.02 23.19 -7.71
C HIS A 189 -13.10 23.94 -6.95
N ASN A 190 -13.87 23.20 -6.15
CA ASN A 190 -14.89 23.78 -5.28
C ASN A 190 -14.21 24.52 -4.12
N PRO A 191 -14.47 25.83 -3.91
CA PRO A 191 -13.88 26.60 -2.82
C PRO A 191 -14.14 26.04 -1.41
N MET A 192 -15.20 25.24 -1.24
CA MET A 192 -15.53 24.60 0.04
C MET A 192 -14.72 23.33 0.32
N GLU A 193 -14.04 22.77 -0.69
CA GLU A 193 -13.16 21.62 -0.51
C GLU A 193 -11.71 22.09 -0.27
N PRO A 194 -10.92 21.41 0.58
CA PRO A 194 -9.50 21.71 0.68
C PRO A 194 -8.79 21.34 -0.62
N PHE A 195 -7.82 22.16 -1.04
CA PHE A 195 -6.99 21.87 -2.20
C PHE A 195 -6.21 20.56 -1.99
N LYS A 196 -6.43 19.59 -2.90
CA LYS A 196 -5.68 18.33 -2.89
C LYS A 196 -4.26 18.58 -3.39
N ARG A 197 -3.25 18.04 -2.70
CA ARG A 197 -1.84 18.10 -3.14
C ARG A 197 -1.63 17.17 -4.34
N GLU A 198 -2.07 17.57 -5.52
CA GLU A 198 -1.94 16.78 -6.75
C GLU A 198 -0.55 16.98 -7.40
N LYS A 199 0.51 16.58 -6.69
CA LYS A 199 1.85 16.45 -7.30
C LYS A 199 2.07 14.98 -7.68
N GLN A 200 1.45 14.55 -8.77
CA GLN A 200 1.63 13.18 -9.26
C GLN A 200 2.94 13.06 -10.05
N GLY A 201 3.68 11.98 -9.81
CA GLY A 201 4.88 11.67 -10.58
C GLY A 201 4.56 11.18 -11.99
N ARG A 202 5.44 11.48 -12.95
CA ARG A 202 5.24 11.18 -14.37
C ARG A 202 5.05 9.68 -14.65
N TYR A 203 5.75 8.82 -13.90
CA TYR A 203 5.70 7.37 -14.08
C TYR A 203 4.72 6.67 -13.14
N ARG A 204 4.00 7.42 -12.31
CA ARG A 204 3.10 6.85 -11.31
C ARG A 204 1.84 6.29 -11.99
N PRO A 205 1.54 4.99 -11.86
CA PRO A 205 0.30 4.44 -12.38
C PRO A 205 -0.91 5.01 -11.63
N ASN A 206 -2.07 5.06 -12.29
CA ASN A 206 -3.33 5.34 -11.63
C ASN A 206 -3.73 4.13 -10.77
N VAL A 207 -3.92 4.35 -9.48
CA VAL A 207 -4.35 3.32 -8.53
C VAL A 207 -5.82 3.62 -8.18
N PRO A 208 -6.78 2.82 -8.67
CA PRO A 208 -8.18 3.05 -8.36
C PRO A 208 -8.43 2.87 -6.86
N GLN A 209 -9.24 3.75 -6.27
CA GLN A 209 -9.65 3.62 -4.88
C GLN A 209 -10.47 2.34 -4.71
N ARG A 210 -10.02 1.47 -3.80
CA ARG A 210 -10.70 0.22 -3.52
C ARG A 210 -11.81 0.47 -2.51
N ILE A 211 -13.05 0.25 -2.92
CA ILE A 211 -14.21 0.27 -2.02
C ILE A 211 -14.06 -0.90 -1.03
N PRO A 212 -14.13 -0.67 0.29
CA PRO A 212 -14.15 -1.73 1.29
C PRO A 212 -15.27 -2.72 1.00
N ARG A 213 -14.96 -4.03 1.00
CA ARG A 213 -15.97 -5.08 0.74
C ARG A 213 -16.60 -5.52 2.06
N ARG A 214 -17.93 -5.51 2.14
CA ARG A 214 -18.69 -6.05 3.28
C ARG A 214 -18.57 -7.57 3.30
N ILE A 215 -18.26 -8.14 4.47
CA ILE A 215 -18.30 -9.58 4.70
C ILE A 215 -19.78 -10.00 4.75
N PRO A 216 -20.23 -11.02 3.98
CA PRO A 216 -21.59 -11.52 4.08
C PRO A 216 -21.90 -11.97 5.52
N ASP A 217 -23.08 -11.61 6.02
CA ASP A 217 -23.44 -11.80 7.43
C ASP A 217 -23.43 -13.30 7.82
N ASP A 218 -23.77 -14.21 6.90
CA ASP A 218 -23.75 -15.65 7.12
C ASP A 218 -22.33 -16.19 7.37
N LYS A 219 -21.34 -15.70 6.62
CA LYS A 219 -19.93 -16.10 6.78
C LYS A 219 -19.31 -15.56 8.06
N PHE A 220 -19.77 -14.39 8.48
CA PHE A 220 -19.43 -13.85 9.79
C PHE A 220 -20.00 -14.73 10.91
N ASN A 221 -21.28 -15.11 10.82
CA ASN A 221 -21.93 -15.95 11.83
C ASN A 221 -21.28 -17.33 11.96
N GLU A 222 -20.89 -17.94 10.83
CA GLU A 222 -20.13 -19.19 10.78
C GLU A 222 -18.77 -19.06 11.49
N LEU A 223 -18.04 -17.97 11.22
CA LEU A 223 -16.77 -17.69 11.87
C LEU A 223 -16.94 -17.46 13.37
N PHE A 224 -17.92 -16.63 13.76
CA PHE A 224 -18.24 -16.33 15.15
C PHE A 224 -18.59 -17.59 15.95
N ALA A 225 -19.37 -18.50 15.37
CA ALA A 225 -19.73 -19.78 15.98
C ALA A 225 -18.52 -20.72 16.14
N SER A 226 -17.58 -20.69 15.18
CA SER A 226 -16.38 -21.53 15.18
C SER A 226 -15.31 -21.10 16.21
N LEU A 227 -15.36 -19.85 16.69
CA LEU A 227 -14.43 -19.34 17.70
C LEU A 227 -14.64 -20.04 19.04
N ARG A 228 -13.57 -20.66 19.56
CA ARG A 228 -13.58 -21.45 20.80
C ARG A 228 -13.47 -20.61 22.08
N HIS A 229 -12.99 -19.37 21.99
CA HIS A 229 -12.76 -18.50 23.14
C HIS A 229 -13.68 -17.28 23.14
N ASN A 230 -14.27 -16.98 24.30
CA ASN A 230 -15.15 -15.83 24.49
C ASN A 230 -14.44 -14.48 24.26
N ARG A 231 -13.12 -14.42 24.46
CA ARG A 231 -12.28 -13.26 24.11
C ARG A 231 -12.35 -12.95 22.61
N ASP A 232 -12.20 -13.96 21.76
CA ASP A 232 -12.19 -13.77 20.31
C ASP A 232 -13.60 -13.45 19.79
N ARG A 233 -14.64 -14.05 20.38
CA ARG A 233 -16.04 -13.69 20.11
C ARG A 233 -16.34 -12.22 20.45
N ALA A 234 -15.84 -11.73 21.59
CA ALA A 234 -16.02 -10.33 21.97
C ALA A 234 -15.26 -9.36 21.02
N LEU A 235 -14.08 -9.75 20.53
CA LEU A 235 -13.31 -8.95 19.57
C LEU A 235 -14.02 -8.87 18.20
N ASP A 236 -14.58 -9.99 17.74
CA ASP A 236 -15.26 -10.07 16.44
C ASP A 236 -16.60 -9.29 16.44
N SER A 237 -17.39 -9.41 17.51
CA SER A 237 -18.64 -8.64 17.66
C SER A 237 -18.38 -7.14 17.86
N ALA A 238 -17.36 -6.77 18.65
CA ALA A 238 -16.96 -5.38 18.84
C ALA A 238 -16.43 -4.75 17.54
N GLY A 239 -15.69 -5.51 16.71
CA GLY A 239 -15.22 -5.05 15.40
C GLY A 239 -16.37 -4.77 14.43
N ARG A 240 -17.41 -5.62 14.41
CA ARG A 240 -18.61 -5.43 13.57
C ARG A 240 -19.46 -4.24 14.01
N ALA A 241 -19.63 -4.03 15.32
CA ALA A 241 -20.41 -2.91 15.84
C ALA A 241 -19.73 -1.54 15.64
N ARG A 242 -18.39 -1.51 15.61
CA ARG A 242 -17.62 -0.26 15.51
C ARG A 242 -17.15 0.05 14.08
N GLY A 243 -17.11 -0.93 13.18
CA GLY A 243 -16.57 -0.74 11.83
C GLY A 243 -15.06 -0.44 11.79
N VAL A 244 -14.32 -0.82 12.85
CA VAL A 244 -12.89 -0.50 13.04
C VAL A 244 -12.07 -1.77 13.16
N MET A 245 -10.89 -1.78 12.55
CA MET A 245 -9.88 -2.82 12.70
C MET A 245 -9.26 -2.75 14.10
N VAL A 246 -9.38 -3.82 14.88
CA VAL A 246 -8.96 -3.85 16.29
C VAL A 246 -7.43 -3.78 16.41
N PRO A 247 -6.84 -2.75 17.05
CA PRO A 247 -5.41 -2.71 17.34
C PRO A 247 -5.05 -3.68 18.48
N ARG A 248 -3.77 -4.11 18.49
CA ARG A 248 -3.22 -5.21 19.32
C ARG A 248 -3.25 -4.99 20.84
N ASN A 249 -3.49 -3.77 21.32
CA ASN A 249 -3.44 -3.46 22.74
C ASN A 249 -4.84 -3.10 23.26
N ALA A 250 -5.51 -4.09 23.84
CA ALA A 250 -6.68 -3.86 24.67
C ALA A 250 -6.20 -3.80 26.12
N GLU A 251 -6.06 -2.58 26.66
CA GLU A 251 -6.03 -2.39 28.11
C GLU A 251 -7.38 -2.84 28.69
N GLN A 252 -7.31 -3.60 29.78
CA GLN A 252 -8.44 -4.11 30.54
C GLN A 252 -9.40 -2.98 30.91
N ARG A 253 -10.70 -3.24 30.79
CA ARG A 253 -11.76 -2.38 31.34
C ARG A 253 -12.70 -3.17 32.24
N ASP A 254 -12.93 -2.59 33.41
CA ASP A 254 -13.86 -3.01 34.44
C ASP A 254 -15.33 -2.97 33.96
N GLN A 255 -16.09 -3.97 34.43
CA GLN A 255 -17.52 -4.08 34.24
C GLN A 255 -18.27 -3.20 35.26
N ALA A 256 -18.28 -1.88 35.07
CA ALA A 256 -19.28 -1.02 35.70
C ALA A 256 -19.35 0.32 34.97
N GLY A 257 -20.52 0.64 34.39
CA GLY A 257 -20.80 1.98 33.85
C GLY A 257 -20.60 2.09 32.34
N CYS A 258 -21.72 2.05 31.62
CA CYS A 258 -21.79 2.26 30.18
C CYS A 258 -21.52 3.73 29.83
N SER A 259 -20.26 4.10 29.58
CA SER A 259 -19.89 5.10 28.58
C SER A 259 -18.38 5.03 28.31
N THR A 260 -17.98 4.91 27.04
CA THR A 260 -16.58 5.05 26.63
C THR A 260 -16.49 6.28 25.74
N THR A 261 -16.04 7.39 26.31
CA THR A 261 -15.59 8.55 25.54
C THR A 261 -14.23 8.22 24.92
N VAL A 262 -14.19 8.10 23.60
CA VAL A 262 -12.96 8.11 22.82
C VAL A 262 -13.01 9.38 22.00
N THR A 263 -12.02 10.25 22.21
CA THR A 263 -11.83 11.46 21.41
C THR A 263 -11.54 11.05 19.96
N PRO A 264 -12.40 11.42 19.00
CA PRO A 264 -12.17 11.09 17.61
C PRO A 264 -11.01 11.95 17.11
N THR A 265 -9.86 11.34 16.81
CA THR A 265 -8.82 11.97 16.01
C THR A 265 -9.29 12.01 14.56
N THR A 266 -10.06 13.07 14.28
CA THR A 266 -10.40 13.64 12.97
C THR A 266 -11.48 12.90 12.14
N PRO A 267 -12.39 13.64 11.47
CA PRO A 267 -13.75 13.16 11.20
C PRO A 267 -13.98 12.78 9.74
N SER A 268 -15.17 12.21 9.53
CA SER A 268 -16.02 12.24 8.32
C SER A 268 -16.26 10.88 7.67
N TYR A 269 -17.23 10.13 8.23
CA TYR A 269 -18.17 9.32 7.45
C TYR A 269 -19.44 9.09 8.30
N GLN A 270 -20.34 10.08 8.28
CA GLN A 270 -21.74 9.87 8.64
C GLN A 270 -22.62 10.71 7.72
N ARG A 271 -23.27 10.03 6.76
CA ARG A 271 -24.73 10.10 6.57
C ARG A 271 -25.15 9.13 5.46
N LEU A 272 -25.80 8.03 5.82
CA LEU A 272 -26.88 7.49 5.02
C LEU A 272 -28.06 7.25 5.96
N SER A 273 -29.10 8.03 5.69
CA SER A 273 -30.35 8.13 6.42
C SER A 273 -31.11 6.80 6.39
N ALA A 274 -31.48 6.29 7.56
CA ALA A 274 -32.52 5.27 7.67
C ALA A 274 -33.88 5.97 7.70
N THR A 275 -34.62 5.89 6.59
CA THR A 275 -36.05 6.19 6.54
C THR A 275 -36.78 5.15 7.37
N GLY A 276 -37.38 5.58 8.48
CA GLY A 276 -38.22 4.75 9.33
C GLY A 276 -39.59 4.50 8.69
N THR A 277 -39.95 3.24 8.52
CA THR A 277 -41.33 2.81 8.26
C THR A 277 -41.86 2.23 9.57
N ALA A 278 -42.56 3.05 10.35
CA ALA A 278 -43.23 2.61 11.56
C ALA A 278 -44.50 1.82 11.19
N ALA A 279 -44.52 0.55 11.53
CA ALA A 279 -45.72 -0.28 11.52
C ALA A 279 -46.64 0.15 12.68
N SER A 280 -47.86 0.58 12.33
CA SER A 280 -48.95 0.83 13.27
C SER A 280 -49.56 -0.51 13.69
N MET A 281 -49.59 -0.77 15.00
CA MET A 281 -50.41 -1.82 15.63
C MET A 281 -51.64 -1.15 16.27
N PRO A 282 -52.81 -1.81 16.25
CA PRO A 282 -54.10 -1.20 16.60
C PRO A 282 -54.32 -1.16 18.12
N SER A 283 -54.85 -0.04 18.62
CA SER A 283 -55.33 0.07 20.00
C SER A 283 -56.78 -0.41 20.11
N THR A 284 -56.99 -1.31 21.05
CA THR A 284 -58.28 -1.80 21.52
C THR A 284 -58.99 -0.68 22.30
N GLY A 285 -60.19 -0.30 21.88
CA GLY A 285 -61.05 0.64 22.60
C GLY A 285 -62.52 0.20 22.47
N ALA A 286 -63.01 -0.47 23.51
CA ALA A 286 -64.43 -0.71 23.73
C ALA A 286 -65.14 0.62 24.07
N THR A 287 -66.39 0.82 23.63
CA THR A 287 -67.54 1.22 24.48
C THR A 287 -68.81 1.50 23.65
N SER A 288 -69.90 0.88 24.11
CA SER A 288 -71.34 1.20 24.03
C SER A 288 -72.08 1.27 22.69
N ALA A 289 -72.95 0.26 22.56
CA ALA A 289 -74.27 0.34 21.95
C ALA A 289 -75.19 1.34 22.67
N LYS A 290 -76.01 2.05 21.89
CA LYS A 290 -77.39 2.40 22.24
C LYS A 290 -78.18 2.55 20.94
N LEU A 291 -79.13 1.65 20.73
CA LEU A 291 -80.30 1.87 19.87
C LEU A 291 -81.37 2.56 20.71
N THR A 292 -82.17 3.39 20.03
CA THR A 292 -83.38 4.13 20.47
C THR A 292 -83.18 5.29 21.43
#